data_AF-A0AAD7T274-F1
#
_entry.id   AF-A0AAD7T274-F1
#
_cell.length_a   1.000
_cell.length_b   1.000
_cell.length_c   1.000
_cell.angle_alpha   90.00
_cell.angle_beta   90.00
_cell.angle_gamma   90.00
#
_symmetry.space_group_name_H-M   'P 1'
#
loop_
_entity.id
_entity.type
_entity.pdbx_description
1 polymer ?
#
loop_
_entity_poly.entity_id
_entity_poly.type
_entity_poly.pdbx_seq_one_letter_code
_entity_poly.pdbx_strand_id
1 'polypeptide(L)'
;MDKKKRGPKWTAEEKAILLKEYASRRPILESRVHSDLTKLAKLKHWEEIAACINALNPMVSRSIYDIKKKMFNISYTARNDARFKHTFRKRAPAPPVAPAPTQIAVVSFLPSPTACPQEMASTPATLQHSYPQQAPLDPPAQAPQPPVSPFPESSRTYDEPQEQEGQGREFDRLHTAITDCGDRIVAALEPIADSFQQLTHQVGLLVEVLAKRAQVRSPCSHACPTCECLQGQPYSEESVRQLKSEVDQFSWET
;
A
#
# COMPACT_ATOMS: atom_id res chain seq x y z
N MET A 1 -9.86 40.46 25.15
CA MET A 1 -9.03 39.79 24.12
C MET A 1 -8.30 38.62 24.77
N ASP A 2 -8.91 37.44 24.73
CA ASP A 2 -8.32 36.24 25.32
C ASP A 2 -7.14 35.77 24.46
N LYS A 3 -5.95 35.82 25.06
CA LYS A 3 -4.73 35.28 24.45
C LYS A 3 -4.97 33.77 24.26
N LYS A 4 -5.20 33.32 23.03
CA LYS A 4 -5.31 31.90 22.67
C LYS A 4 -4.14 31.14 23.32
N LYS A 5 -4.41 30.39 24.38
CA LYS A 5 -3.41 29.56 25.06
C LYS A 5 -2.81 28.63 24.02
N ARG A 6 -1.48 28.67 23.88
CA ARG A 6 -0.77 27.74 22.99
C ARG A 6 -1.03 26.33 23.51
N GLY A 7 -1.51 25.45 22.63
CA GLY A 7 -1.72 24.04 22.97
C GLY A 7 -0.39 23.35 23.35
N PRO A 8 -0.45 22.22 24.07
CA PRO A 8 0.74 21.47 24.46
C PRO A 8 1.59 21.08 23.25
N LYS A 9 2.91 21.10 23.41
CA LYS A 9 3.87 20.76 22.34
C LYS A 9 3.75 19.28 21.96
N TRP A 10 3.99 18.97 20.68
CA TRP A 10 4.01 17.59 20.18
C TRP A 10 5.38 16.96 20.38
N THR A 11 5.45 15.85 21.11
CA THR A 11 6.70 15.10 21.34
C THR A 11 7.15 14.38 20.07
N ALA A 12 8.38 13.86 20.07
CA ALA A 12 8.88 13.08 18.94
C ALA A 12 8.15 11.72 18.83
N GLU A 13 7.90 11.09 19.97
CA GLU A 13 7.22 9.79 20.07
C GLU A 13 5.76 9.89 19.60
N GLU A 14 5.02 10.92 20.00
CA GLU A 14 3.65 11.16 19.54
C GLU A 14 3.59 11.29 18.00
N LYS A 15 4.57 11.98 17.40
CA LYS A 15 4.64 12.12 15.94
C LYS A 15 4.98 10.79 15.26
N ALA A 16 5.87 9.99 15.85
CA ALA A 16 6.24 8.68 15.32
C ALA A 16 5.04 7.71 15.33
N ILE A 17 4.30 7.65 16.43
CA ILE A 17 3.07 6.85 16.53
C ILE A 17 2.00 7.36 15.56
N LEU A 18 1.79 8.68 15.48
CA LEU A 18 0.84 9.26 14.52
C LEU A 18 1.16 8.83 13.07
N LEU A 19 2.43 8.91 12.66
CA LEU A 19 2.86 8.53 11.32
C LEU A 19 2.71 7.03 11.08
N LYS A 20 3.09 6.19 12.05
CA LYS A 20 2.97 4.73 11.96
C LYS A 20 1.51 4.31 11.80
N GLU A 21 0.64 4.75 12.70
CA GLU A 21 -0.78 4.37 12.71
C GLU A 21 -1.54 4.93 11.50
N TYR A 22 -1.19 6.15 11.07
CA TYR A 22 -1.73 6.74 9.85
C TYR A 22 -1.30 5.95 8.60
N ALA A 23 -0.02 5.58 8.47
CA ALA A 23 0.47 4.82 7.34
C ALA A 23 -0.22 3.45 7.22
N SER A 24 -0.45 2.78 8.35
CA SER A 24 -1.19 1.51 8.39
C SER A 24 -2.65 1.65 7.93
N ARG A 25 -3.32 2.77 8.23
CA ARG A 25 -4.73 3.04 7.87
C ARG A 25 -4.89 3.93 6.63
N ARG A 26 -3.79 4.26 5.95
CA ARG A 26 -3.76 5.14 4.77
C ARG A 26 -4.78 4.78 3.69
N PRO A 27 -4.92 3.50 3.25
CA PRO A 27 -5.85 3.17 2.17
C PRO A 27 -7.29 3.56 2.50
N ILE A 28 -7.69 3.45 3.77
CA ILE A 28 -9.05 3.78 4.22
C ILE A 28 -9.20 5.30 4.37
N LEU A 29 -8.24 5.95 5.03
CA LEU A 29 -8.30 7.39 5.32
C LEU A 29 -8.20 8.26 4.05
N GLU A 30 -7.43 7.84 3.05
CA GLU A 30 -7.21 8.55 1.78
C GLU A 30 -8.14 8.10 0.64
N SER A 31 -8.92 7.02 0.81
CA SER A 31 -9.83 6.54 -0.23
C SER A 31 -10.79 7.64 -0.68
N ARG A 32 -10.77 7.97 -1.98
CA ARG A 32 -11.73 8.90 -2.61
C ARG A 32 -12.95 8.17 -3.17
N VAL A 33 -12.80 6.88 -3.48
CA VAL A 33 -13.64 6.13 -4.42
C VAL A 33 -14.74 5.31 -3.73
N HIS A 34 -14.59 4.97 -2.46
CA HIS A 34 -15.62 4.20 -1.75
C HIS A 34 -16.60 5.16 -1.09
N SER A 35 -17.67 5.51 -1.81
CA SER A 35 -18.89 6.12 -1.22
C SER A 35 -19.41 5.30 -0.03
N ASP A 36 -19.19 3.99 -0.08
CA ASP A 36 -19.70 3.02 0.88
C ASP A 36 -18.84 2.95 2.16
N LEU A 37 -17.58 3.43 2.09
CA LEU A 37 -16.81 3.74 3.29
C LEU A 37 -17.32 5.07 3.84
N THR A 38 -18.40 4.94 4.61
CA THR A 38 -19.08 6.04 5.28
C THR A 38 -18.10 6.95 6.02
N LYS A 39 -18.42 8.25 6.09
CA LYS A 39 -17.69 9.22 6.93
C LYS A 39 -17.44 8.69 8.35
N LEU A 40 -18.34 7.83 8.84
CA LEU A 40 -18.27 7.12 10.11
C LEU A 40 -17.07 6.15 10.19
N ALA A 41 -16.80 5.36 9.15
CA ALA A 41 -15.65 4.45 9.13
C ALA A 41 -14.32 5.21 9.22
N LYS A 42 -14.20 6.32 8.47
CA LYS A 42 -13.03 7.21 8.57
C LYS A 42 -12.91 7.84 9.96
N LEU A 43 -14.03 8.27 10.53
CA LEU A 43 -14.07 8.83 11.88
C LEU A 43 -13.59 7.82 12.92
N LYS A 44 -14.07 6.57 12.85
CA LYS A 44 -13.64 5.47 13.72
C LYS A 44 -12.13 5.23 13.67
N HIS A 45 -11.54 5.22 12.48
CA HIS A 45 -10.08 5.09 12.37
C HIS A 45 -9.33 6.28 12.95
N TRP A 46 -9.87 7.50 12.85
CA TRP A 46 -9.29 8.65 13.53
C TRP A 46 -9.43 8.57 15.06
N GLU A 47 -10.54 8.01 15.56
CA GLU A 47 -10.74 7.74 16.99
C GLU A 47 -9.72 6.71 17.51
N GLU A 48 -9.48 5.63 16.76
CA GLU A 48 -8.45 4.63 17.09
C GLU A 48 -7.05 5.27 17.15
N ILE A 49 -6.68 6.10 16.17
CA ILE A 49 -5.40 6.82 16.19
C ILE A 49 -5.33 7.75 17.41
N ALA A 50 -6.42 8.44 17.74
CA ALA A 50 -6.49 9.30 18.92
C ALA A 50 -6.33 8.50 20.21
N ALA A 51 -6.96 7.34 20.31
CA ALA A 51 -6.81 6.44 21.45
C ALA A 51 -5.36 5.99 21.62
N CYS A 52 -4.67 5.58 20.54
CA CYS A 52 -3.25 5.19 20.61
C CYS A 52 -2.34 6.33 21.09
N ILE A 53 -2.57 7.56 20.61
CA ILE A 53 -1.76 8.72 21.02
C ILE A 53 -2.05 9.11 22.47
N ASN A 54 -3.32 9.13 22.86
CA ASN A 54 -3.73 9.49 24.22
C ASN A 54 -3.31 8.43 25.24
N ALA A 55 -3.20 7.15 24.83
CA ALA A 55 -2.65 6.08 25.67
C ALA A 55 -1.14 6.27 25.94
N LEU A 56 -0.40 6.84 24.99
CA LEU A 56 1.03 7.13 25.17
C LEU A 56 1.27 8.25 26.20
N ASN A 57 0.42 9.27 26.20
CA ASN A 57 0.54 10.41 27.10
C ASN A 57 -0.82 10.75 27.75
N PRO A 58 -1.20 10.06 28.83
CA PRO A 58 -2.49 10.26 29.48
C PRO A 58 -2.66 11.65 30.11
N MET A 59 -1.56 12.39 30.32
CA MET A 59 -1.63 13.77 30.83
C MET A 59 -2.16 14.77 29.79
N VAL A 60 -2.11 14.43 28.50
CA VAL A 60 -2.49 15.34 27.42
C VAL A 60 -3.48 14.64 26.49
N SER A 61 -4.77 14.90 26.69
CA SER A 61 -5.80 14.44 25.77
C SER A 61 -5.80 15.29 24.49
N ARG A 62 -5.56 14.65 23.35
CA ARG A 62 -5.61 15.25 22.02
C ARG A 62 -6.95 14.93 21.37
N SER A 63 -7.58 15.96 20.81
CA SER A 63 -8.77 15.79 20.00
C SER A 63 -8.42 15.23 18.62
N ILE A 64 -9.38 14.56 17.98
CA ILE A 64 -9.27 14.13 16.57
C ILE A 64 -8.91 15.31 15.66
N TYR A 65 -9.48 16.49 15.93
CA TYR A 65 -9.20 17.70 15.17
C TYR A 65 -7.71 18.10 15.26
N ASP A 66 -7.13 18.09 16.46
CA ASP A 66 -5.71 18.41 16.65
C ASP A 66 -4.80 17.41 15.96
N ILE A 67 -5.17 16.13 16.00
CA ILE A 67 -4.44 15.05 15.33
C ILE A 67 -4.47 15.22 13.81
N LYS A 68 -5.66 15.44 13.23
CA LYS A 68 -5.82 15.68 11.78
C LYS A 68 -5.03 16.90 11.35
N LYS A 69 -5.10 18.00 12.11
CA LYS A 69 -4.34 19.23 11.87
C LYS A 69 -2.84 18.97 11.94
N LYS A 70 -2.38 18.18 12.90
CA LYS A 70 -0.96 17.83 13.03
C LYS A 70 -0.47 16.99 11.86
N MET A 71 -1.24 15.98 11.45
CA MET A 71 -0.92 15.14 10.30
C MET A 71 -0.85 15.96 9.01
N PHE A 72 -1.82 16.86 8.80
CA PHE A 72 -1.80 17.81 7.68
C PHE A 72 -0.52 18.65 7.68
N ASN A 73 -0.15 19.24 8.82
CA ASN A 73 1.06 20.04 8.93
C ASN A 73 2.33 19.23 8.63
N ILE A 74 2.44 17.99 9.13
CA ILE A 74 3.58 17.11 8.84
C ILE A 74 3.67 16.84 7.34
N SER A 75 2.55 16.45 6.71
CA SER A 75 2.50 16.16 5.27
C SER A 75 2.81 17.40 4.41
N TYR A 76 2.38 18.58 4.87
CA TYR A 76 2.61 19.85 4.18
C TYR A 76 4.09 20.24 4.24
N THR A 77 4.69 20.19 5.43
CA THR A 77 6.13 20.45 5.61
C THR A 77 6.97 19.48 4.78
N ALA A 78 6.67 18.17 4.80
CA ALA A 78 7.39 17.18 4.03
C ALA A 78 7.33 17.44 2.52
N ARG A 79 6.17 17.82 1.99
CA ARG A 79 6.00 18.19 0.57
C ARG A 79 6.79 19.45 0.20
N ASN A 80 6.81 20.44 1.08
CA ASN A 80 7.58 21.66 0.84
C ASN A 80 9.08 21.36 0.84
N ASP A 81 9.58 20.62 1.82
CA ASP A 81 10.99 20.23 1.88
C ASP A 81 11.42 19.42 0.65
N ALA A 82 10.57 18.52 0.14
CA ALA A 82 10.82 17.79 -1.09
C ALA A 82 10.93 18.73 -2.31
N ARG A 83 10.06 19.74 -2.40
CA ARG A 83 10.12 20.75 -3.49
C ARG A 83 11.38 21.60 -3.41
N PHE A 84 11.78 22.04 -2.21
CA PHE A 84 13.02 22.80 -2.02
C PHE A 84 14.24 21.98 -2.42
N LYS A 85 14.32 20.70 -2.03
CA LYS A 85 15.44 19.84 -2.45
C LYS A 85 15.53 19.68 -3.97
N HIS A 86 14.40 19.62 -4.66
CA HIS A 86 14.37 19.52 -6.12
C HIS A 86 14.86 20.81 -6.82
N THR A 87 14.57 21.99 -6.28
CA THR A 87 15.06 23.26 -6.85
C THR A 87 16.55 23.48 -6.59
N PHE A 88 17.06 23.04 -5.44
CA PHE A 88 18.50 23.10 -5.14
C PHE A 88 19.33 22.18 -6.04
N ARG A 89 18.81 21.00 -6.41
CA ARG A 89 19.49 20.12 -7.38
C ARG A 89 19.60 20.71 -8.79
N LYS A 90 18.68 21.60 -9.19
CA LYS A 90 18.71 22.27 -10.50
C LYS A 90 19.66 23.47 -10.57
N ARG A 91 20.17 23.95 -9.43
CA ARG A 91 21.11 25.09 -9.34
C ARG A 91 22.48 24.71 -8.79
N ALA A 92 22.80 23.42 -8.75
CA ALA A 92 24.21 23.04 -8.57
C ALA A 92 24.99 23.68 -9.74
N PRO A 93 26.02 24.50 -9.46
CA PRO A 93 26.94 24.97 -10.49
C PRO A 93 27.40 23.74 -11.26
N ALA A 94 27.46 23.84 -12.60
CA ALA A 94 28.01 22.77 -13.42
C ALA A 94 29.32 22.31 -12.76
N PRO A 95 29.50 21.00 -12.52
CA PRO A 95 30.75 20.53 -11.94
C PRO A 95 31.88 21.12 -12.80
N PRO A 96 32.92 21.71 -12.18
CA PRO A 96 34.07 22.18 -12.94
C PRO A 96 34.51 21.02 -13.82
N VAL A 97 34.57 21.27 -15.13
CA VAL A 97 34.95 20.29 -16.15
C VAL A 97 36.14 19.52 -15.61
N ALA A 98 35.92 18.27 -15.22
CA ALA A 98 36.97 17.45 -14.65
C ALA A 98 38.07 17.34 -15.71
N PRO A 99 39.33 17.61 -15.38
CA PRO A 99 40.43 17.31 -16.29
C PRO A 99 40.40 15.82 -16.62
N ALA A 100 40.74 15.50 -17.87
CA ALA A 100 40.66 14.19 -18.48
C ALA A 100 41.18 13.05 -17.56
N PRO A 101 40.56 11.85 -17.63
CA PRO A 101 40.87 10.75 -16.73
C PRO A 101 42.32 10.27 -16.93
N THR A 102 43.19 10.63 -15.98
CA THR A 102 44.45 9.90 -15.77
C THR A 102 44.08 8.51 -15.27
N GLN A 103 44.53 7.48 -15.99
CA GLN A 103 44.31 6.09 -15.66
C GLN A 103 44.93 5.76 -14.29
N ILE A 104 44.12 5.78 -13.24
CA ILE A 104 44.50 5.25 -11.94
C ILE A 104 44.24 3.75 -11.98
N ALA A 105 45.33 2.98 -11.92
CA ALA A 105 45.30 1.54 -11.84
C ALA A 105 44.42 1.09 -10.66
N VAL A 106 43.34 0.37 -10.98
CA VAL A 106 42.47 -0.29 -10.01
C VAL A 106 43.25 -1.46 -9.43
N VAL A 107 43.76 -1.32 -8.22
CA VAL A 107 44.24 -2.47 -7.44
C VAL A 107 43.01 -3.17 -6.89
N SER A 108 42.65 -4.28 -7.52
CA SER A 108 41.59 -5.18 -7.09
C SER A 108 41.90 -5.75 -5.71
N PHE A 109 41.29 -5.21 -4.66
CA PHE A 109 41.20 -5.87 -3.36
C PHE A 109 39.92 -6.71 -3.33
N LEU A 110 40.08 -8.03 -3.42
CA LEU A 110 39.06 -9.02 -3.13
C LEU A 110 38.89 -9.14 -1.61
N PRO A 111 37.71 -8.85 -1.03
CA PRO A 111 37.40 -9.33 0.31
C PRO A 111 36.94 -10.80 0.24
N SER A 112 37.62 -11.61 1.03
CA SER A 112 37.36 -13.04 1.28
C SER A 112 35.97 -13.27 1.89
N PRO A 113 35.22 -14.31 1.48
CA PRO A 113 33.94 -14.67 2.10
C PRO A 113 34.18 -15.43 3.41
N THR A 114 34.03 -14.76 4.55
CA THR A 114 33.98 -15.42 5.86
C THR A 114 32.58 -15.99 6.10
N ALA A 115 32.53 -17.32 6.06
CA ALA A 115 31.62 -18.24 6.73
C ALA A 115 30.38 -17.65 7.45
N CYS A 116 29.20 -18.03 6.95
CA CYS A 116 27.96 -18.03 7.72
C CYS A 116 28.01 -19.11 8.83
N PRO A 117 27.53 -18.82 10.05
CA PRO A 117 27.02 -19.84 10.94
C PRO A 117 25.51 -20.02 10.75
N GLN A 118 25.17 -21.29 10.55
CA GLN A 118 23.97 -22.02 10.96
C GLN A 118 23.07 -21.31 11.99
N GLU A 119 21.77 -21.19 11.70
CA GLU A 119 20.75 -22.21 12.03
C GLU A 119 20.47 -22.25 13.54
N MET A 120 19.39 -21.59 13.97
CA MET A 120 18.56 -22.12 15.05
C MET A 120 17.09 -21.85 14.71
N ALA A 121 16.41 -22.95 14.45
CA ALA A 121 14.97 -23.05 14.40
C ALA A 121 14.35 -22.48 15.68
N SER A 122 13.27 -21.74 15.54
CA SER A 122 12.37 -21.43 16.65
C SER A 122 10.94 -21.62 16.18
N THR A 123 10.39 -22.71 16.67
CA THR A 123 8.98 -23.11 16.77
C THR A 123 7.97 -21.96 16.72
N PRO A 124 6.90 -22.06 15.90
CA PRO A 124 5.72 -21.23 16.08
C PRO A 124 4.89 -21.78 17.26
N ALA A 125 4.79 -20.98 18.32
CA ALA A 125 3.86 -21.21 19.41
C ALA A 125 2.42 -20.96 18.91
N THR A 126 1.62 -22.03 18.90
CA THR A 126 0.17 -21.99 18.69
C THR A 126 -0.48 -21.18 19.82
N LEU A 127 -0.79 -19.90 19.56
CA LEU A 127 -1.63 -19.10 20.43
C LEU A 127 -3.10 -19.47 20.17
N GLN A 128 -3.67 -20.29 21.06
CA GLN A 128 -5.11 -20.46 21.15
C GLN A 128 -5.74 -19.14 21.63
N HIS A 129 -6.36 -18.42 20.70
CA HIS A 129 -7.23 -17.29 21.00
C HIS A 129 -8.60 -17.81 21.43
N SER A 130 -8.82 -17.88 22.74
CA SER A 130 -10.13 -18.05 23.35
C SER A 130 -10.90 -16.73 23.27
N TYR A 131 -11.92 -16.69 22.41
CA TYR A 131 -12.88 -15.59 22.35
C TYR A 131 -13.78 -15.61 23.59
N PRO A 132 -13.91 -14.51 24.35
CA PRO A 132 -14.97 -14.41 25.36
C PRO A 132 -16.33 -14.32 24.65
N GLN A 133 -17.19 -15.27 25.00
CA GLN A 133 -18.58 -15.36 24.58
C GLN A 133 -19.34 -14.13 25.07
N GLN A 134 -19.70 -13.21 24.17
CA GLN A 134 -20.50 -12.04 24.52
C GLN A 134 -21.94 -12.50 24.84
N ALA A 135 -22.39 -12.15 26.05
CA ALA A 135 -23.76 -12.36 26.47
C ALA A 135 -24.74 -11.55 25.58
N PRO A 136 -25.95 -12.07 25.32
CA PRO A 136 -26.99 -11.35 24.59
C PRO A 136 -27.31 -10.03 25.29
N LEU A 137 -27.06 -8.91 24.60
CA LEU A 137 -27.49 -7.60 25.04
C LEU A 137 -28.99 -7.44 24.74
N ASP A 138 -29.78 -7.30 25.80
CA ASP A 138 -31.18 -6.91 25.70
C ASP A 138 -31.33 -5.57 24.94
N PRO A 139 -32.37 -5.42 24.11
CA PRO A 139 -32.63 -4.18 23.39
C PRO A 139 -32.93 -3.03 24.36
N PRO A 140 -32.35 -1.83 24.16
CA PRO A 140 -32.61 -0.70 25.03
C PRO A 140 -34.08 -0.26 24.92
N ALA A 141 -34.71 -0.13 26.08
CA ALA A 141 -36.05 0.39 26.24
C ALA A 141 -36.20 1.74 25.51
N GLN A 142 -37.17 1.78 24.61
CA GLN A 142 -37.50 2.92 23.77
C GLN A 142 -37.95 4.09 24.65
N ALA A 143 -37.16 5.16 24.69
CA ALA A 143 -37.49 6.36 25.43
C ALA A 143 -38.76 7.01 24.84
N PRO A 144 -39.68 7.52 25.69
CA PRO A 144 -40.91 8.17 25.23
C PRO A 144 -40.58 9.42 24.41
N GLN A 145 -41.10 9.45 23.18
CA GLN A 145 -41.02 10.59 22.28
C GLN A 145 -41.75 11.79 22.93
N PRO A 146 -41.17 13.00 22.93
CA PRO A 146 -41.86 14.18 23.41
C PRO A 146 -43.04 14.53 22.48
N PRO A 147 -44.12 15.12 23.02
CA PRO A 147 -45.28 15.51 22.24
C PRO A 147 -44.88 16.52 21.16
N VAL A 148 -45.25 16.19 19.92
CA VAL A 148 -45.06 17.04 18.74
C VAL A 148 -46.00 18.23 18.89
N SER A 149 -45.45 19.41 19.20
CA SER A 149 -46.21 20.66 19.17
C SER A 149 -46.63 20.97 17.72
N PRO A 150 -47.91 21.29 17.46
CA PRO A 150 -48.35 21.75 16.16
C PRO A 150 -47.71 23.12 15.87
N PHE A 151 -46.79 23.15 14.93
CA PHE A 151 -46.27 24.41 14.39
C PHE A 151 -47.39 25.10 13.60
N PRO A 152 -47.59 26.43 13.77
CA PRO A 152 -48.55 27.17 12.97
C PRO A 152 -48.10 27.20 11.51
N GLU A 153 -48.98 26.74 10.61
CA GLU A 153 -48.91 26.97 9.17
C GLU A 153 -48.83 28.47 8.90
N SER A 154 -47.60 28.96 8.76
CA SER A 154 -47.35 30.26 8.17
C SER A 154 -47.38 30.08 6.66
N SER A 155 -48.52 30.41 6.07
CA SER A 155 -48.70 30.58 4.62
C SER A 155 -47.77 31.68 4.12
N ARG A 156 -46.50 31.33 3.92
CA ARG A 156 -45.56 32.10 3.12
C ARG A 156 -45.72 31.63 1.69
N THR A 157 -46.36 32.46 0.88
CA THR A 157 -46.23 32.43 -0.56
C THR A 157 -44.76 32.64 -0.87
N TYR A 158 -44.05 31.56 -1.17
CA TYR A 158 -42.68 31.62 -1.65
C TYR A 158 -42.73 31.99 -3.13
N ASP A 159 -42.27 33.20 -3.45
CA ASP A 159 -41.86 33.55 -4.81
C ASP A 159 -40.78 32.53 -5.24
N GLU A 160 -41.10 31.77 -6.29
CA GLU A 160 -40.27 30.73 -6.88
C GLU A 160 -39.05 31.38 -7.55
N PRO A 161 -37.81 31.18 -7.05
CA PRO A 161 -36.63 31.74 -7.68
C PRO A 161 -36.29 30.93 -8.94
N GLN A 162 -36.73 31.45 -10.09
CA GLN A 162 -36.61 30.86 -11.43
C GLN A 162 -35.17 30.88 -12.02
N GLU A 163 -34.12 30.72 -11.22
CA GLU A 163 -32.71 30.86 -11.69
C GLU A 163 -31.77 29.67 -11.37
N GLN A 164 -32.27 28.50 -10.97
CA GLN A 164 -31.41 27.34 -10.62
C GLN A 164 -31.27 26.25 -11.69
N GLU A 165 -31.89 26.36 -12.88
CA GLU A 165 -31.78 25.34 -13.93
C GLU A 165 -30.42 25.36 -14.69
N GLY A 166 -29.58 26.38 -14.47
CA GLY A 166 -28.27 26.48 -15.12
C GLY A 166 -27.19 25.58 -14.50
N GLN A 167 -27.19 25.44 -13.17
CA GLN A 167 -26.11 24.77 -12.43
C GLN A 167 -26.14 23.24 -12.54
N GLY A 168 -27.33 22.63 -12.68
CA GLY A 168 -27.45 21.17 -12.84
C GLY A 168 -26.73 20.67 -14.09
N ARG A 169 -26.86 21.39 -15.22
CA ARG A 169 -26.26 21.00 -16.49
C ARG A 169 -24.73 21.06 -16.50
N GLU A 170 -24.14 21.98 -15.72
CA GLU A 170 -22.67 22.05 -15.60
C GLU A 170 -22.13 20.88 -14.77
N PHE A 171 -22.83 20.52 -13.70
CA PHE A 171 -22.49 19.35 -12.89
C PHE A 171 -22.57 18.05 -13.70
N ASP A 172 -23.62 17.87 -14.49
CA ASP A 172 -23.79 16.67 -15.34
C ASP A 172 -22.68 16.55 -16.40
N ARG A 173 -22.27 17.67 -17.00
CA ARG A 173 -21.13 17.71 -17.94
C ARG A 173 -19.82 17.32 -17.25
N LEU A 174 -19.57 17.87 -16.06
CA LEU A 174 -18.37 17.53 -15.30
C LEU A 174 -18.37 16.06 -14.88
N HIS A 175 -19.51 15.54 -14.42
CA HIS A 175 -19.65 14.13 -14.06
C HIS A 175 -19.36 13.22 -15.26
N THR A 176 -19.96 13.52 -16.42
CA THR A 176 -19.74 12.78 -17.67
C THR A 176 -18.27 12.79 -18.08
N ALA A 177 -17.59 13.94 -18.01
CA ALA A 177 -16.17 14.05 -18.34
C ALA A 177 -15.27 13.26 -17.37
N ILE A 178 -15.64 13.18 -16.09
CA ILE A 178 -14.92 12.38 -15.10
C ILE A 178 -15.09 10.88 -15.39
N THR A 179 -16.31 10.43 -15.69
CA THR A 179 -16.59 9.04 -16.04
C THR A 179 -15.85 8.64 -17.32
N ASP A 180 -15.92 9.44 -18.37
CA ASP A 180 -15.26 9.18 -19.66
C ASP A 180 -13.72 9.12 -19.52
N CYS A 181 -13.16 9.99 -18.67
CA CYS A 181 -11.73 9.91 -18.31
C CYS A 181 -11.40 8.61 -17.55
N GLY A 182 -12.28 8.17 -16.64
CA GLY A 182 -12.14 6.90 -15.92
C GLY A 182 -12.13 5.70 -16.87
N ASP A 183 -13.09 5.64 -17.81
CA ASP A 183 -13.20 4.56 -18.78
C ASP A 183 -11.97 4.48 -19.68
N ARG A 184 -11.43 5.62 -20.11
CA ARG A 184 -10.18 5.68 -20.89
C ARG A 184 -8.97 5.18 -20.11
N ILE A 185 -8.89 5.45 -18.81
CA ILE A 185 -7.81 4.92 -17.97
C ILE A 185 -7.96 3.40 -17.82
N VAL A 186 -9.16 2.90 -17.59
CA VAL A 186 -9.41 1.45 -17.48
C VAL A 186 -9.05 0.75 -18.78
N ALA A 187 -9.51 1.26 -19.93
CA ALA A 187 -9.17 0.72 -21.25
C ALA A 187 -7.67 0.75 -21.54
N ALA A 188 -6.93 1.75 -21.03
CA ALA A 188 -5.48 1.82 -21.18
C ALA A 188 -4.73 0.81 -20.26
N LEU A 189 -5.34 0.38 -19.16
CA LEU A 189 -4.76 -0.58 -18.21
C LEU A 189 -5.07 -2.04 -18.56
N GLU A 190 -6.15 -2.31 -19.29
CA GLU A 190 -6.54 -3.64 -19.75
C GLU A 190 -5.40 -4.43 -20.44
N PRO A 191 -4.67 -3.90 -21.44
CA PRO A 191 -3.58 -4.64 -22.08
C PRO A 191 -2.40 -4.93 -21.14
N ILE A 192 -2.20 -4.09 -20.11
CA ILE A 192 -1.17 -4.32 -19.09
C ILE A 192 -1.60 -5.49 -18.20
N ALA A 193 -2.86 -5.55 -17.81
CA ALA A 193 -3.40 -6.66 -17.02
C ALA A 193 -3.28 -8.00 -17.77
N ASP A 194 -3.61 -8.02 -19.06
CA ASP A 194 -3.45 -9.20 -19.91
C ASP A 194 -1.99 -9.66 -19.99
N SER A 195 -1.06 -8.71 -20.14
CA SER A 195 0.38 -9.01 -20.17
C SER A 195 0.87 -9.64 -18.85
N PHE A 196 0.38 -9.17 -17.70
CA PHE A 196 0.70 -9.77 -16.40
C PHE A 196 0.09 -11.17 -16.24
N GLN A 197 -1.12 -11.39 -16.75
CA GLN A 197 -1.75 -12.71 -16.71
C GLN A 197 -0.98 -13.70 -17.60
N GLN A 198 -0.55 -13.28 -18.79
CA GLN A 198 0.29 -14.08 -19.68
C GLN A 198 1.64 -14.42 -19.03
N LEU A 199 2.30 -13.44 -18.41
CA LEU A 199 3.55 -13.67 -17.68
C LEU A 199 3.36 -14.68 -16.53
N THR A 200 2.27 -14.54 -15.77
CA THR A 200 1.94 -15.44 -14.66
C THR A 200 1.74 -16.88 -15.16
N HIS A 201 1.06 -17.04 -16.29
CA HIS A 201 0.88 -18.34 -16.94
C HIS A 201 2.22 -18.95 -17.37
N GLN A 202 3.10 -18.16 -18.00
CA GLN A 202 4.44 -18.61 -18.43
C GLN A 202 5.31 -19.05 -17.25
N VAL A 203 5.30 -18.29 -16.15
CA VAL A 203 6.00 -18.68 -14.92
C VAL A 203 5.42 -19.98 -14.34
N GLY A 204 4.10 -20.15 -14.38
CA GLY A 204 3.44 -21.40 -13.97
C GLY A 204 3.93 -22.62 -14.75
N LEU A 205 4.00 -22.51 -16.09
CA LEU A 205 4.53 -23.58 -16.94
C LEU A 205 6.00 -23.90 -16.62
N LEU A 206 6.83 -22.88 -16.39
CA LEU A 206 8.23 -23.06 -16.02
C LEU A 206 8.38 -23.82 -14.69
N VAL A 207 7.58 -23.46 -13.69
CA VAL A 207 7.56 -24.15 -12.38
C VAL A 207 7.15 -25.61 -12.55
N GLU A 208 6.15 -25.92 -13.39
CA GLU A 208 5.74 -27.30 -13.67
C GLU A 208 6.84 -28.13 -14.33
N VAL A 209 7.57 -27.55 -15.29
CA VAL A 209 8.73 -28.20 -15.93
C VAL A 209 9.83 -28.49 -14.91
N LEU A 210 10.12 -27.55 -14.02
CA LEU A 210 11.10 -27.74 -12.95
C LEU A 210 10.65 -28.80 -11.93
N ALA A 211 9.37 -28.83 -11.58
CA ALA A 211 8.81 -29.84 -10.69
C ALA A 211 8.90 -31.25 -11.30
N LYS A 212 8.56 -31.42 -12.59
CA LYS A 212 8.73 -32.69 -13.31
C LYS A 212 10.20 -33.14 -13.33
N ARG A 213 11.14 -32.21 -13.56
CA ARG A 213 12.58 -32.52 -13.50
C ARG A 213 13.04 -32.94 -12.09
N ALA A 214 12.48 -32.36 -11.04
CA ALA A 214 12.80 -32.74 -9.67
C ALA A 214 12.30 -34.15 -9.32
N GLN A 215 11.12 -34.54 -9.80
CA GLN A 215 10.54 -35.87 -9.53
C GLN A 215 11.32 -37.03 -10.20
N VAL A 216 11.98 -36.78 -11.33
CA VAL A 216 12.82 -37.78 -12.02
C VAL A 216 14.06 -38.16 -11.20
N ARG A 217 14.41 -37.39 -10.15
CA ARG A 217 15.51 -37.68 -9.23
C ARG A 217 15.06 -38.28 -7.90
N SER A 218 13.94 -39.02 -7.87
CA SER A 218 13.60 -39.77 -6.65
C SER A 218 14.66 -40.85 -6.41
N PRO A 219 15.46 -40.76 -5.33
CA PRO A 219 16.47 -41.76 -5.04
C PRO A 219 15.76 -43.05 -4.65
N CYS A 220 16.08 -44.14 -5.34
CA CYS A 220 15.60 -45.47 -5.00
C CYS A 220 15.91 -45.75 -3.52
N SER A 221 14.90 -45.78 -2.65
CA SER A 221 15.05 -45.98 -1.20
C SER A 221 15.45 -47.40 -0.83
N HIS A 222 15.55 -48.31 -1.80
CA HIS A 222 16.02 -49.66 -1.59
C HIS A 222 17.50 -49.72 -1.96
N ALA A 223 18.33 -49.94 -0.94
CA ALA A 223 19.72 -50.33 -1.08
C ALA A 223 19.78 -51.63 -1.91
N CYS A 224 19.84 -51.50 -3.23
CA CYS A 224 20.06 -52.59 -4.14
C CYS A 224 21.56 -52.63 -4.45
N PRO A 225 22.33 -53.57 -3.86
CA PRO A 225 23.79 -53.61 -3.99
C PRO A 225 24.30 -53.99 -5.39
N THR A 226 23.41 -54.24 -6.36
CA THR A 226 23.77 -54.64 -7.74
C THR A 226 23.15 -53.77 -8.83
N CYS A 227 22.47 -52.67 -8.49
CA CYS A 227 21.93 -51.77 -9.50
C CYS A 227 23.02 -50.81 -10.02
N GLU A 228 23.67 -51.15 -11.15
CA GLU A 228 24.37 -50.21 -12.05
C GLU A 228 23.36 -49.25 -12.72
N CYS A 229 22.49 -48.61 -11.94
CA CYS A 229 21.52 -47.68 -12.48
C CYS A 229 22.18 -46.31 -12.63
N LEU A 230 22.68 -46.09 -13.84
CA LEU A 230 22.85 -44.79 -14.49
C LEU A 230 23.87 -43.86 -13.81
N GLN A 231 25.15 -44.11 -14.11
CA GLN A 231 26.09 -43.01 -14.29
C GLN A 231 25.45 -42.00 -15.25
N GLY A 232 25.12 -40.82 -14.72
CA GLY A 232 24.49 -39.76 -15.48
C GLY A 232 25.31 -39.45 -16.74
N GLN A 233 24.76 -39.82 -17.89
CA GLN A 233 25.18 -39.22 -19.15
C GLN A 233 25.04 -37.70 -18.96
N PRO A 234 26.14 -36.92 -19.04
CA PRO A 234 26.02 -35.47 -19.05
C PRO A 234 25.07 -35.13 -20.18
N TYR A 235 24.12 -34.23 -19.91
CA TYR A 235 23.24 -33.71 -20.95
C TYR A 235 24.09 -33.37 -22.17
N SER A 236 23.76 -33.97 -23.31
CA SER A 236 24.45 -33.62 -24.55
C SER A 236 24.36 -32.10 -24.71
N GLU A 237 25.48 -31.48 -25.07
CA GLU A 237 25.56 -30.03 -25.26
C GLU A 237 24.48 -29.55 -26.25
N GLU A 238 24.05 -30.45 -27.14
CA GLU A 238 22.95 -30.32 -28.09
C GLU A 238 21.59 -30.07 -27.41
N SER A 239 21.25 -30.81 -26.35
CA SER A 239 20.00 -30.59 -25.62
C SER A 239 19.95 -29.22 -24.92
N VAL A 240 21.11 -28.73 -24.46
CA VAL A 240 21.22 -27.40 -23.85
C VAL A 240 21.13 -26.31 -24.93
N ARG A 241 21.75 -26.52 -26.09
CA ARG A 241 21.66 -25.59 -27.23
C ARG A 241 20.24 -25.49 -27.78
N GLN A 242 19.51 -26.61 -27.84
CA GLN A 242 18.13 -26.62 -28.34
C GLN A 242 17.16 -25.91 -27.40
N LEU A 243 17.31 -26.09 -26.08
CA LEU A 243 16.56 -25.31 -25.09
C LEU A 243 16.89 -23.81 -25.17
N LYS A 244 18.14 -23.45 -25.43
CA LYS A 244 18.54 -22.06 -25.59
C LYS A 244 17.96 -21.44 -26.87
N SER A 245 17.94 -22.18 -27.98
CA SER A 245 17.31 -21.70 -29.22
C SER A 245 15.81 -21.53 -29.07
N GLU A 246 15.11 -22.40 -28.33
CA GLU A 246 13.66 -22.24 -28.09
C GLU A 246 13.35 -20.99 -27.23
N VAL A 247 14.19 -20.68 -26.24
CA VAL A 247 14.05 -19.48 -25.42
C VAL A 247 14.37 -18.21 -26.22
N ASP A 248 15.45 -18.22 -27.02
CA ASP A 248 15.80 -17.07 -27.87
C ASP A 248 14.77 -16.86 -28.99
N GLN A 249 14.11 -17.93 -29.48
CA GLN A 249 13.06 -17.82 -30.48
C GLN A 249 11.76 -17.20 -29.93
N PHE A 250 11.52 -17.30 -28.62
CA PHE A 250 10.36 -16.71 -27.96
C PHE A 250 10.53 -15.21 -27.62
N SER A 251 11.74 -14.65 -27.73
CA SER A 251 12.06 -13.31 -27.22
C SER A 251 11.85 -12.15 -28.20
N TRP A 252 11.29 -12.36 -29.40
CA TRP A 252 11.21 -11.32 -30.44
C TRP A 252 9.83 -11.11 -31.10
N GLU A 253 8.76 -11.73 -30.61
CA GLU A 253 7.40 -11.55 -31.18
C GLU A 253 6.44 -10.69 -30.31
N THR A 254 6.96 -9.91 -29.36
CA THR A 254 6.18 -8.94 -28.54
C THR A 254 6.81 -7.56 -28.57
#